data_AF-A0A0S6URZ4-F1
#
_entry.id   AF-A0A0S6URZ4-F1
#
_cell.length_a   1.000
_cell.length_b   1.000
_cell.length_c   1.000
_cell.angle_alpha   90.00
_cell.angle_beta   90.00
_cell.angle_gamma   90.00
#
_symmetry.space_group_name_H-M   'P 1'
#
loop_
_entity.id
_entity.type
_entity.pdbx_description
1 polymer ?
#
loop_
_entity_poly.entity_id
_entity_poly.type
_entity_poly.pdbx_seq_one_letter_code
_entity_poly.pdbx_strand_id
1 'polypeptide(L)'
;MMERACRHDHSAPPPPPAGEGWGEGVSARENPQEEGALTRRFAMTSSASGRGERSPRRPPSVHRTSVAAALIAASVTLPISAEAQELVPYTIVGDGIPQSLTGSPGDAARGRVLMLARTTTCILCHSGPFPETRFQGDLAPDLSGTGNRWSVSQLRLRLVDASRFNPDTIMPSYYRNGGLVRVGRNFAGKPILSAAEIEDIVAFLATLRD
;
A
#
# COMPACT_ATOMS: atom_id res chain seq x y z
N MET A 1 17.91 25.81 -53.12
CA MET A 1 17.19 27.06 -52.76
C MET A 1 15.71 26.86 -53.08
N MET A 2 14.91 26.47 -52.07
CA MET A 2 13.47 26.75 -52.01
C MET A 2 12.99 26.29 -50.62
N GLU A 3 12.84 27.23 -49.70
CA GLU A 3 12.18 27.01 -48.41
C GLU A 3 10.70 26.69 -48.62
N ARG A 4 10.15 25.78 -47.81
CA ARG A 4 8.70 25.62 -47.65
C ARG A 4 8.33 25.44 -46.18
N ALA A 5 8.10 26.59 -45.55
CA ALA A 5 7.09 26.91 -44.56
C ALA A 5 6.59 25.78 -43.62
N CYS A 6 7.01 25.87 -42.36
CA CYS A 6 6.32 25.27 -41.21
C CYS A 6 4.90 25.83 -41.10
N ARG A 7 3.88 24.97 -41.27
CA ARG A 7 2.52 25.29 -40.84
C ARG A 7 2.35 24.84 -39.40
N HIS A 8 2.19 25.80 -38.50
CA HIS A 8 1.67 25.59 -37.15
C HIS A 8 0.16 25.41 -37.26
N ASP A 9 -0.35 24.23 -36.90
CA ASP A 9 -1.78 24.02 -36.70
C ASP A 9 -2.08 24.10 -35.19
N HIS A 10 -2.70 25.21 -34.81
CA HIS A 10 -3.24 25.44 -33.48
C HIS A 10 -4.68 24.97 -33.46
N SER A 11 -4.90 23.74 -33.01
CA SER A 11 -6.24 23.18 -32.80
C SER A 11 -6.29 22.39 -31.49
N ALA A 12 -6.15 23.08 -30.36
CA ALA A 12 -6.47 22.53 -29.05
C ALA A 12 -7.91 22.94 -28.67
N PRO A 13 -8.77 22.01 -28.20
CA PRO A 13 -10.11 22.34 -27.72
C PRO A 13 -10.06 23.18 -26.44
N PRO A 14 -11.05 24.08 -26.22
CA PRO A 14 -11.09 24.93 -25.03
C PRO A 14 -11.32 24.11 -23.75
N PRO A 15 -10.76 24.51 -22.60
CA PRO A 15 -11.06 23.89 -21.32
C PRO A 15 -12.53 24.12 -20.90
N PRO A 16 -13.13 23.22 -20.11
CA PRO A 16 -14.48 23.41 -19.60
C PRO A 16 -14.56 24.62 -18.64
N PRO A 17 -15.72 25.30 -18.56
CA PRO A 17 -15.89 26.45 -17.68
C PRO A 17 -15.78 26.04 -16.21
N ALA A 18 -15.01 26.83 -15.46
CA ALA A 18 -14.90 26.73 -14.01
C ALA A 18 -16.26 27.00 -13.37
N GLY A 19 -16.83 25.96 -12.75
CA GLY A 19 -18.04 26.05 -11.95
C GLY A 19 -17.78 26.73 -10.62
N GLU A 20 -18.58 27.76 -10.37
CA GLU A 20 -18.51 28.70 -9.27
C GLU A 20 -18.93 28.08 -7.93
N GLY A 21 -18.25 28.51 -6.86
CA GLY A 21 -18.85 28.96 -5.60
C GLY A 21 -19.57 27.93 -4.73
N TRP A 22 -18.89 27.41 -3.72
CA TRP A 22 -19.55 26.96 -2.48
C TRP A 22 -18.97 27.75 -1.31
N GLY A 23 -19.86 28.52 -0.70
CA GLY A 23 -19.58 29.61 0.20
C GLY A 23 -19.09 29.18 1.58
N GLU A 24 -18.55 30.21 2.24
CA GLU A 24 -18.22 30.30 3.64
C GLU A 24 -19.30 29.75 4.59
N GLY A 25 -18.84 29.11 5.65
CA GLY A 25 -19.66 28.68 6.78
C GLY A 25 -18.81 28.45 8.01
N VAL A 26 -18.24 29.53 8.56
CA VAL A 26 -17.67 29.52 9.91
C VAL A 26 -18.82 29.50 10.91
N SER A 27 -18.75 28.62 11.92
CA SER A 27 -19.13 28.96 13.29
C SER A 27 -18.66 27.87 14.23
N ALA A 28 -17.55 28.18 14.90
CA ALA A 28 -17.19 27.63 16.18
C ALA A 28 -18.37 27.78 17.17
N ARG A 29 -18.58 26.75 17.98
CA ARG A 29 -19.22 26.88 19.29
C ARG A 29 -18.37 26.14 20.30
N GLU A 30 -17.45 26.89 20.88
CA GLU A 30 -16.87 26.59 22.18
C GLU A 30 -17.94 26.83 23.25
N ASN A 31 -18.09 25.89 24.18
CA ASN A 31 -18.84 26.07 25.41
C ASN A 31 -17.86 25.95 26.60
N PRO A 32 -17.58 27.04 27.32
CA PRO A 32 -16.80 27.01 28.54
C PRO A 32 -17.72 26.83 29.75
N GLN A 33 -17.51 25.78 30.55
CA GLN A 33 -17.92 25.84 31.95
C GLN A 33 -17.07 24.93 32.85
N GLU A 34 -16.27 25.64 33.65
CA GLU A 34 -15.91 25.42 35.05
C GLU A 34 -14.86 24.38 35.46
N GLU A 35 -13.69 24.95 35.74
CA GLU A 35 -12.71 24.51 36.72
C GLU A 35 -13.32 24.47 38.14
N GLY A 36 -13.04 23.40 38.88
CA GLY A 36 -13.46 23.20 40.27
C GLY A 36 -12.51 22.27 41.02
N ALA A 37 -11.34 22.81 41.36
CA ALA A 37 -10.51 22.56 42.54
C ALA A 37 -10.57 21.22 43.31
N LEU A 38 -9.35 20.69 43.50
CA LEU A 38 -8.78 20.20 44.77
C LEU A 38 -9.24 18.86 45.38
N THR A 39 -8.29 17.93 45.31
CA THR A 39 -7.69 17.20 46.44
C THR A 39 -8.38 15.99 47.09
N ARG A 40 -7.47 15.02 47.36
CA ARG A 40 -7.39 14.08 48.49
C ARG A 40 -8.03 12.69 48.36
N ARG A 41 -7.09 11.74 48.43
CA ARG A 41 -6.98 10.60 49.37
C ARG A 41 -7.58 9.26 48.96
N PHE A 42 -6.65 8.33 48.72
CA PHE A 42 -6.70 6.95 49.17
C PHE A 42 -7.35 6.80 50.56
N ALA A 43 -8.30 5.87 50.69
CA ALA A 43 -8.29 4.81 51.71
C ALA A 43 -9.43 3.79 51.48
N MET A 44 -9.11 2.53 51.76
CA MET A 44 -9.96 1.34 51.81
C MET A 44 -11.09 1.42 52.85
N THR A 45 -12.21 0.74 52.59
CA THR A 45 -12.91 -0.10 53.57
C THR A 45 -13.68 -1.26 52.88
N SER A 46 -13.32 -2.49 53.28
CA SER A 46 -14.09 -3.73 53.56
C SER A 46 -15.59 -3.80 53.22
N SER A 47 -16.26 -4.95 53.07
CA SER A 47 -15.99 -6.41 52.97
C SER A 47 -17.39 -7.03 52.84
N ALA A 48 -17.60 -8.04 51.99
CA ALA A 48 -18.80 -8.87 52.06
C ALA A 48 -18.52 -10.30 51.60
N SER A 49 -18.61 -11.18 52.60
CA SER A 49 -18.47 -12.63 52.57
C SER A 49 -19.57 -13.32 51.75
N GLY A 50 -19.21 -14.34 50.97
CA GLY A 50 -20.13 -15.31 50.37
C GLY A 50 -19.44 -16.67 50.22
N ARG A 51 -20.06 -17.69 50.80
CA ARG A 51 -19.53 -19.02 51.14
C ARG A 51 -20.08 -20.10 50.19
N GLY A 52 -19.25 -21.11 49.89
CA GLY A 52 -19.68 -22.48 49.54
C GLY A 52 -19.40 -22.88 48.09
N GLU A 53 -18.97 -24.09 47.74
CA GLU A 53 -18.62 -25.30 48.48
C GLU A 53 -17.62 -26.11 47.65
N ARG A 54 -16.85 -26.98 48.30
CA ARG A 54 -15.82 -27.85 47.71
C ARG A 54 -16.29 -29.30 47.86
N SER A 55 -16.17 -30.12 46.82
CA SER A 55 -16.38 -31.58 46.89
C SER A 55 -15.48 -32.30 45.86
N PRO A 56 -15.23 -33.62 45.94
CA PRO A 56 -14.00 -34.14 46.53
C PRO A 56 -13.19 -35.06 45.59
N ARG A 57 -12.06 -35.51 46.15
CA ARG A 57 -10.92 -36.22 45.56
C ARG A 57 -11.26 -37.62 45.01
N ARG A 58 -10.44 -38.10 44.06
CA ARG A 58 -9.95 -39.50 44.05
C ARG A 58 -8.53 -39.63 43.43
N PRO A 59 -7.62 -40.43 44.02
CA PRO A 59 -6.22 -40.64 43.57
C PRO A 59 -6.05 -42.03 42.90
N PRO A 60 -4.85 -42.65 42.78
CA PRO A 60 -3.47 -42.18 42.52
C PRO A 60 -2.84 -42.90 41.28
N SER A 61 -1.61 -42.56 40.86
CA SER A 61 -0.49 -43.52 40.67
C SER A 61 0.69 -42.90 39.91
N VAL A 62 1.83 -42.78 40.60
CA VAL A 62 3.08 -43.52 40.40
C VAL A 62 3.87 -43.16 39.13
N HIS A 63 4.94 -42.41 39.41
CA HIS A 63 6.21 -42.27 38.71
C HIS A 63 6.48 -43.17 37.50
N ARG A 64 6.71 -42.54 36.35
CA ARG A 64 7.65 -43.05 35.34
C ARG A 64 8.61 -41.92 34.97
N THR A 65 9.76 -41.94 35.63
CA THR A 65 10.98 -41.29 35.14
C THR A 65 11.24 -41.79 33.72
N SER A 66 11.21 -40.90 32.74
CA SER A 66 11.77 -41.17 31.41
C SER A 66 12.75 -40.06 31.10
N VAL A 67 14.03 -40.43 31.17
CA VAL A 67 15.17 -39.67 30.68
C VAL A 67 14.97 -39.51 29.18
N ALA A 68 14.54 -38.33 28.73
CA ALA A 68 14.54 -37.98 27.32
C ALA A 68 15.87 -37.28 27.02
N ALA A 69 16.72 -37.98 26.27
CA ALA A 69 18.02 -37.52 25.82
C ALA A 69 17.89 -36.22 25.01
N ALA A 70 18.64 -35.20 25.42
CA ALA A 70 18.75 -33.94 24.71
C ALA A 70 19.60 -34.13 23.45
N LEU A 71 18.96 -34.20 22.28
CA LEU A 71 19.62 -34.02 20.98
C LEU A 71 19.66 -32.51 20.69
N ILE A 72 20.80 -31.89 20.96
CA ILE A 72 21.07 -30.51 20.54
C ILE A 72 21.34 -30.55 19.03
N ALA A 73 20.29 -30.38 18.23
CA ALA A 73 20.42 -30.17 16.80
C ALA A 73 21.04 -28.78 16.57
N ALA A 74 22.32 -28.76 16.17
CA ALA A 74 23.01 -27.56 15.73
C ALA A 74 22.31 -27.00 14.48
N SER A 75 21.40 -26.07 14.71
CA SER A 75 20.69 -25.35 13.66
C SER A 75 21.67 -24.34 13.05
N VAL A 76 22.18 -24.64 11.86
CA VAL A 76 22.96 -23.69 11.06
C VAL A 76 22.02 -22.56 10.66
N THR A 77 22.05 -21.47 11.43
CA THR A 77 21.38 -20.21 11.07
C THR A 77 22.19 -19.55 9.96
N LEU A 78 21.76 -19.71 8.70
CA LEU A 78 22.24 -18.85 7.63
C LEU A 78 21.72 -17.42 7.87
N PRO A 79 22.59 -16.39 7.94
CA PRO A 79 22.14 -15.02 8.02
C PRO A 79 21.54 -14.63 6.66
N ILE A 80 20.23 -14.38 6.64
CA ILE A 80 19.59 -13.69 5.51
C ILE A 80 19.99 -12.21 5.64
N SER A 81 21.05 -11.82 4.95
CA SER A 81 21.37 -10.40 4.78
C SER A 81 20.23 -9.75 4.00
N ALA A 82 19.55 -8.79 4.61
CA ALA A 82 18.66 -7.88 3.92
C ALA A 82 19.50 -6.91 3.07
N GLU A 83 19.94 -7.39 1.91
CA GLU A 83 20.54 -6.54 0.87
C GLU A 83 19.57 -5.41 0.52
N ALA A 84 20.09 -4.19 0.38
CA ALA A 84 19.35 -3.12 -0.25
C ALA A 84 19.06 -3.58 -1.68
N GLN A 85 17.79 -3.85 -2.01
CA GLN A 85 17.40 -4.22 -3.36
C GLN A 85 17.77 -3.06 -4.29
N GLU A 86 18.89 -3.21 -4.99
CA GLU A 86 19.31 -2.27 -6.01
C GLU A 86 18.25 -2.26 -7.12
N LEU A 87 17.96 -1.06 -7.64
CA LEU A 87 17.01 -0.95 -8.74
C LEU A 87 17.56 -1.69 -9.95
N VAL A 88 16.78 -2.64 -10.45
CA VAL A 88 17.10 -3.30 -11.71
C VAL A 88 17.01 -2.24 -12.82
N PRO A 89 18.03 -2.10 -13.69
CA PRO A 89 17.97 -1.17 -14.80
C PRO A 89 16.86 -1.57 -15.77
N TYR A 90 16.17 -0.58 -16.30
CA TYR A 90 15.13 -0.76 -17.31
C TYR A 90 15.24 0.31 -18.39
N THR A 91 14.68 0.02 -19.56
CA THR A 91 14.65 0.95 -20.69
C THR A 91 13.21 1.29 -21.04
N ILE A 92 12.95 2.59 -21.14
CA ILE A 92 11.68 3.11 -21.63
C ILE A 92 11.77 3.20 -23.15
N VAL A 93 10.78 2.63 -23.84
CA VAL A 93 10.65 2.70 -25.30
C VAL A 93 9.26 3.24 -25.61
N GLY A 94 9.21 4.43 -26.21
CA GLY A 94 7.94 5.15 -26.41
C GLY A 94 7.27 5.47 -25.08
N ASP A 95 6.06 4.95 -24.89
CA ASP A 95 5.21 5.17 -23.72
C ASP A 95 5.13 3.95 -22.78
N GLY A 96 6.10 3.05 -22.85
CA GLY A 96 6.13 1.85 -22.02
C GLY A 96 7.54 1.35 -21.69
N ILE A 97 7.58 0.33 -20.82
CA ILE A 97 8.78 -0.46 -20.53
C ILE A 97 8.52 -1.87 -21.09
N PRO A 98 9.06 -2.23 -22.27
CA PRO A 98 8.72 -3.49 -22.92
C PRO A 98 9.22 -4.72 -22.16
N GLN A 99 10.43 -4.65 -21.61
CA GLN A 99 11.05 -5.77 -20.91
C GLN A 99 10.53 -5.88 -19.48
N SER A 100 10.33 -7.12 -19.00
CA SER A 100 10.02 -7.38 -17.59
C SER A 100 11.19 -6.94 -16.70
N LEU A 101 10.88 -6.36 -15.53
CA LEU A 101 11.89 -5.98 -14.53
C LEU A 101 12.57 -7.19 -13.89
N THR A 102 11.98 -8.38 -14.01
CA THR A 102 12.50 -9.63 -13.43
C THR A 102 12.94 -10.64 -14.49
N GLY A 103 12.67 -10.39 -15.76
CA GLY A 103 12.84 -11.36 -16.86
C GLY A 103 11.81 -12.51 -16.85
N SER A 104 10.89 -12.54 -15.89
CA SER A 104 9.81 -13.54 -15.78
C SER A 104 8.45 -12.86 -15.78
N PRO A 105 7.36 -13.56 -16.16
CA PRO A 105 6.01 -13.05 -15.98
C PRO A 105 5.65 -12.95 -14.49
N GLY A 106 4.85 -11.95 -14.13
CA GLY A 106 4.29 -11.81 -12.79
C GLY A 106 3.14 -12.77 -12.51
N ASP A 107 2.79 -12.90 -11.24
CA ASP A 107 1.66 -13.68 -10.74
C ASP A 107 0.46 -12.77 -10.46
N ALA A 108 -0.59 -12.91 -11.25
CA ALA A 108 -1.79 -12.10 -11.12
C ALA A 108 -2.52 -12.31 -9.78
N ALA A 109 -2.43 -13.48 -9.15
CA ALA A 109 -3.06 -13.71 -7.86
C ALA A 109 -2.34 -12.91 -6.77
N ARG A 110 -1.00 -12.91 -6.78
CA ARG A 110 -0.20 -12.05 -5.89
C ARG A 110 -0.41 -10.57 -6.19
N GLY A 111 -0.50 -10.20 -7.46
CA GLY A 111 -0.79 -8.82 -7.89
C GLY A 111 -2.10 -8.29 -7.35
N ARG A 112 -3.15 -9.13 -7.36
CA ARG A 112 -4.44 -8.79 -6.75
C ARG A 112 -4.32 -8.55 -5.25
N VAL A 113 -3.62 -9.44 -4.54
CA VAL A 113 -3.38 -9.26 -3.09
C VAL A 113 -2.64 -7.96 -2.82
N LEU A 114 -1.61 -7.66 -3.61
CA LEU A 114 -0.85 -6.43 -3.51
C LEU A 114 -1.73 -5.21 -3.74
N MET A 115 -2.59 -5.18 -4.75
CA MET A 115 -3.48 -4.04 -5.00
C MET A 115 -4.44 -3.72 -3.85
N LEU A 116 -4.86 -4.75 -3.12
CA LEU A 116 -5.76 -4.63 -1.97
C LEU A 116 -5.02 -4.42 -0.65
N ALA A 117 -3.70 -4.55 -0.65
CA ALA A 117 -2.90 -4.43 0.55
C ALA A 117 -2.86 -2.97 1.02
N ARG A 118 -2.97 -2.79 2.34
CA ARG A 118 -2.82 -1.48 2.99
C ARG A 118 -1.41 -0.89 2.88
N THR A 119 -0.44 -1.68 2.41
CA THR A 119 0.97 -1.28 2.24
C THR A 119 1.25 -0.66 0.88
N THR A 120 0.48 -1.00 -0.16
CA THR A 120 0.62 -0.47 -1.53
C THR A 120 -0.41 0.63 -1.84
N THR A 121 -1.51 0.62 -1.08
CA THR A 121 -2.55 1.66 -1.01
C THR A 121 -3.26 2.00 -2.32
N CYS A 122 -3.25 1.12 -3.33
CA CYS A 122 -3.86 1.39 -4.64
C CYS A 122 -5.36 1.71 -4.52
N ILE A 123 -6.10 0.89 -3.77
CA ILE A 123 -7.54 1.04 -3.54
C ILE A 123 -7.93 2.24 -2.66
N LEU A 124 -6.97 2.94 -2.03
CA LEU A 124 -7.28 4.19 -1.32
C LEU A 124 -7.58 5.32 -2.31
N CYS A 125 -7.04 5.23 -3.53
CA CYS A 125 -7.25 6.24 -4.57
C CYS A 125 -8.19 5.75 -5.67
N HIS A 126 -8.13 4.46 -6.00
CA HIS A 126 -8.84 3.89 -7.13
C HIS A 126 -10.02 3.01 -6.69
N SER A 127 -11.11 3.08 -7.47
CA SER A 127 -12.14 2.05 -7.52
C SER A 127 -11.77 0.93 -8.50
N GLY A 128 -12.51 -0.18 -8.45
CA GLY A 128 -12.34 -1.31 -9.36
C GLY A 128 -13.25 -2.49 -9.04
N PRO A 129 -13.08 -3.60 -9.77
CA PRO A 129 -13.89 -4.82 -9.62
C PRO A 129 -13.44 -5.64 -8.40
N PHE A 130 -13.51 -5.03 -7.21
CA PHE A 130 -13.12 -5.60 -5.92
C PHE A 130 -14.33 -5.65 -4.96
N PRO A 131 -15.35 -6.47 -5.25
CA PRO A 131 -16.61 -6.46 -4.48
C PRO A 131 -16.43 -6.81 -2.99
N GLU A 132 -15.37 -7.53 -2.64
CA GLU A 132 -15.04 -7.86 -1.25
C GLU A 132 -14.39 -6.68 -0.49
N THR A 133 -13.90 -5.67 -1.20
CA THR A 133 -13.27 -4.48 -0.62
C THR A 133 -14.29 -3.36 -0.48
N ARG A 134 -14.66 -3.09 0.76
CA ARG A 134 -15.48 -1.92 1.13
C ARG A 134 -14.61 -0.66 1.18
N PHE A 135 -15.21 0.49 0.85
CA PHE A 135 -14.55 1.80 0.87
C PHE A 135 -13.35 1.90 -0.07
N GLN A 136 -13.62 1.86 -1.38
CA GLN A 136 -12.64 2.14 -2.41
C GLN A 136 -12.59 3.65 -2.69
N GLY A 137 -11.43 4.15 -3.09
CA GLY A 137 -11.24 5.57 -3.38
C GLY A 137 -11.86 6.02 -4.71
N ASP A 138 -12.01 7.33 -4.84
CA ASP A 138 -12.51 8.03 -6.03
C ASP A 138 -11.59 9.19 -6.46
N LEU A 139 -10.39 9.29 -5.87
CA LEU A 139 -9.40 10.30 -6.20
C LEU A 139 -8.74 10.07 -7.57
N ALA A 140 -8.78 8.84 -8.07
CA ALA A 140 -8.18 8.43 -9.32
C ALA A 140 -9.15 7.55 -10.14
N PRO A 141 -8.91 7.39 -11.47
CA PRO A 141 -9.85 6.68 -12.34
C PRO A 141 -10.10 5.22 -11.92
N ASP A 142 -11.30 4.73 -12.20
CA ASP A 142 -11.67 3.33 -12.00
C ASP A 142 -10.75 2.36 -12.76
N LEU A 143 -10.34 1.27 -12.10
CA LEU A 143 -9.40 0.30 -12.66
C LEU A 143 -10.07 -0.79 -13.49
N SER A 144 -11.40 -0.89 -13.51
CA SER A 144 -12.13 -1.76 -14.44
C SER A 144 -11.72 -1.45 -15.89
N GLY A 145 -11.60 -2.45 -16.75
CA GLY A 145 -11.17 -2.31 -18.16
C GLY A 145 -9.72 -1.86 -18.38
N THR A 146 -8.87 -1.78 -17.34
CA THR A 146 -7.47 -1.34 -17.47
C THR A 146 -6.66 -2.17 -18.48
N GLY A 147 -6.86 -3.49 -18.49
CA GLY A 147 -6.20 -4.41 -19.42
C GLY A 147 -6.65 -4.27 -20.88
N ASN A 148 -7.74 -3.55 -21.15
CA ASN A 148 -8.13 -3.15 -22.51
C ASN A 148 -7.55 -1.80 -22.92
N ARG A 149 -7.40 -0.88 -21.95
CA ARG A 149 -6.90 0.47 -22.21
C ARG A 149 -5.40 0.51 -22.46
N TRP A 150 -4.64 -0.35 -21.78
CA TRP A 150 -3.18 -0.28 -21.77
C TRP A 150 -2.54 -1.63 -22.01
N SER A 151 -1.46 -1.63 -22.78
CA SER A 151 -0.58 -2.78 -22.94
C SER A 151 0.21 -3.06 -21.65
N VAL A 152 0.76 -4.27 -21.56
CA VAL A 152 1.63 -4.67 -20.43
C VAL A 152 2.80 -3.70 -20.24
N SER A 153 3.42 -3.23 -21.32
CA SER A 153 4.55 -2.28 -21.25
C SER A 153 4.12 -0.91 -20.73
N GLN A 154 2.94 -0.44 -21.13
CA GLN A 154 2.34 0.81 -20.68
C GLN A 154 1.91 0.75 -19.21
N LEU A 155 1.36 -0.38 -18.76
CA LEU A 155 1.02 -0.62 -17.35
C LEU A 155 2.28 -0.60 -16.47
N ARG A 156 3.35 -1.27 -16.92
CA ARG A 156 4.63 -1.26 -16.20
C ARG A 156 5.18 0.14 -16.02
N LEU A 157 5.19 0.95 -17.07
CA LEU A 157 5.68 2.33 -16.95
C LEU A 157 4.83 3.17 -15.98
N ARG A 158 3.50 2.98 -15.93
CA ARG A 158 2.63 3.70 -14.99
C ARG A 158 2.95 3.41 -13.54
N LEU A 159 3.30 2.17 -13.21
CA LEU A 159 3.70 1.81 -11.84
C LEU A 159 5.14 2.23 -11.54
N VAL A 160 6.05 2.10 -12.51
CA VAL A 160 7.47 2.43 -12.34
C VAL A 160 7.67 3.92 -12.17
N ASP A 161 7.08 4.73 -13.05
CA ASP A 161 7.21 6.19 -13.04
C ASP A 161 5.96 6.90 -13.58
N ALA A 162 4.94 7.01 -12.73
CA ALA A 162 3.67 7.67 -13.05
C ALA A 162 3.86 9.13 -13.50
N SER A 163 4.88 9.82 -12.97
CA SER A 163 5.17 11.23 -13.26
C SER A 163 5.49 11.50 -14.74
N ARG A 164 5.86 10.48 -15.51
CA ARG A 164 6.10 10.63 -16.96
C ARG A 164 4.84 10.87 -17.77
N PHE A 165 3.69 10.43 -17.26
CA PHE A 165 2.40 10.63 -17.94
C PHE A 165 1.74 11.92 -17.47
N ASN A 166 1.86 12.22 -16.18
CA ASN A 166 1.37 13.44 -15.58
C ASN A 166 2.35 13.86 -14.47
N PRO A 167 3.17 14.91 -14.65
CA PRO A 167 4.14 15.34 -13.64
C PRO A 167 3.48 15.83 -12.35
N ASP A 168 2.21 16.23 -12.41
CA ASP A 168 1.40 16.69 -11.28
C ASP A 168 0.56 15.56 -10.66
N THR A 169 0.82 14.31 -11.04
CA THR A 169 0.08 13.15 -10.50
C THR A 169 0.34 12.98 -9.00
N ILE A 170 -0.71 12.67 -8.26
CA ILE A 170 -0.60 12.21 -6.86
C ILE A 170 -0.30 10.71 -6.76
N MET A 171 -0.41 9.95 -7.86
CA MET A 171 -0.08 8.53 -7.88
C MET A 171 1.44 8.36 -7.71
N PRO A 172 1.91 7.58 -6.71
CA PRO A 172 3.33 7.39 -6.50
C PRO A 172 4.03 6.70 -7.67
N SER A 173 5.27 7.10 -7.98
CA SER A 173 6.20 6.30 -8.78
C SER A 173 6.76 5.18 -7.91
N TYR A 174 6.17 3.98 -7.97
CA TYR A 174 6.42 2.89 -7.02
C TYR A 174 7.80 2.25 -7.14
N TYR A 175 8.46 2.35 -8.31
CA TYR A 175 9.77 1.76 -8.57
C TYR A 175 10.87 2.83 -8.79
N ARG A 176 10.75 3.96 -8.08
CA ARG A 176 11.72 5.06 -8.11
C ARG A 176 12.30 5.30 -6.72
N ASN A 177 13.62 5.49 -6.64
CA ASN A 177 14.33 5.74 -5.37
C ASN A 177 15.16 7.04 -5.34
N GLY A 178 15.15 7.82 -6.44
CA GLY A 178 15.98 9.02 -6.61
C GLY A 178 15.19 10.26 -7.02
N GLY A 179 15.77 11.45 -6.78
CA GLY A 179 15.13 12.74 -7.08
C GLY A 179 13.89 13.03 -6.21
N LEU A 180 13.93 12.60 -4.95
CA LEU A 180 12.87 12.77 -3.96
C LEU A 180 13.35 13.67 -2.83
N VAL A 181 12.43 14.38 -2.17
CA VAL A 181 12.75 15.36 -1.12
C VAL A 181 12.16 14.89 0.21
N ARG A 182 12.96 14.97 1.28
CA ARG A 182 12.55 14.62 2.66
C ARG A 182 11.92 13.21 2.78
N VAL A 183 12.56 12.23 2.14
CA VAL A 183 12.11 10.84 2.16
C VAL A 183 12.23 10.26 3.57
N GLY A 184 11.18 9.57 4.03
CA GLY A 184 11.19 8.88 5.31
C GLY A 184 12.27 7.79 5.36
N ARG A 185 12.86 7.57 6.53
CA ARG A 185 14.01 6.67 6.71
C ARG A 185 13.80 5.25 6.15
N ASN A 186 12.58 4.75 6.20
CA ASN A 186 12.24 3.41 5.71
C ASN A 186 12.32 3.27 4.18
N PHE A 187 12.25 4.37 3.44
CA PHE A 187 12.25 4.42 1.97
C PHE A 187 13.48 5.12 1.38
N ALA A 188 14.40 5.58 2.22
CA ALA A 188 15.61 6.24 1.76
C ALA A 188 16.45 5.29 0.88
N GLY A 189 16.66 5.67 -0.39
CA GLY A 189 17.42 4.88 -1.37
C GLY A 189 16.70 3.62 -1.88
N LYS A 190 15.43 3.41 -1.51
CA LYS A 190 14.67 2.20 -1.87
C LYS A 190 13.39 2.55 -2.63
N PRO A 191 12.96 1.73 -3.60
CA PRO A 191 11.63 1.87 -4.16
C PRO A 191 10.56 1.48 -3.13
N ILE A 192 9.30 1.85 -3.40
CA ILE A 192 8.14 1.46 -2.58
C ILE A 192 7.83 -0.03 -2.79
N LEU A 193 7.92 -0.50 -4.04
CA LEU A 193 7.71 -1.89 -4.42
C LEU A 193 8.98 -2.48 -5.01
N SER A 194 9.18 -3.78 -4.89
CA SER A 194 10.21 -4.53 -5.60
C SER A 194 9.85 -4.75 -7.07
N ALA A 195 10.82 -5.15 -7.89
CA ALA A 195 10.59 -5.49 -9.29
C ALA A 195 9.53 -6.60 -9.45
N ALA A 196 9.58 -7.62 -8.59
CA ALA A 196 8.63 -8.73 -8.61
C ALA A 196 7.21 -8.28 -8.27
N GLU A 197 7.05 -7.43 -7.25
CA GLU A 197 5.74 -6.88 -6.89
C GLU A 197 5.14 -6.02 -8.01
N ILE A 198 5.98 -5.23 -8.71
CA ILE A 198 5.54 -4.50 -9.90
C ILE A 198 5.02 -5.46 -10.97
N GLU A 199 5.79 -6.51 -11.32
CA GLU A 199 5.37 -7.47 -12.34
C GLU A 199 4.09 -8.22 -11.95
N ASP A 200 3.93 -8.58 -10.68
CA ASP A 200 2.73 -9.23 -10.16
C ASP A 200 1.50 -8.31 -10.33
N ILE A 201 1.61 -7.02 -9.97
CA ILE A 201 0.51 -6.04 -10.15
C ILE A 201 0.22 -5.81 -11.64
N VAL A 202 1.25 -5.68 -12.49
CA VAL A 202 1.07 -5.55 -13.94
C VAL A 202 0.32 -6.77 -14.51
N ALA A 203 0.71 -7.97 -14.10
CA ALA A 203 0.06 -9.20 -14.54
C ALA A 203 -1.42 -9.21 -14.16
N PHE A 204 -1.76 -8.77 -12.94
CA PHE A 204 -3.15 -8.65 -12.51
C PHE A 204 -3.93 -7.58 -13.28
N LEU A 205 -3.39 -6.35 -13.39
CA LEU A 205 -4.06 -5.25 -14.11
C LEU A 205 -4.34 -5.61 -15.58
N ALA A 206 -3.46 -6.39 -16.22
CA ALA A 206 -3.65 -6.87 -17.59
C ALA A 206 -4.85 -7.85 -17.74
N THR A 207 -5.33 -8.43 -16.64
CA THR A 207 -6.53 -9.29 -16.63
C THR A 207 -7.84 -8.51 -16.53
N LEU A 208 -7.81 -7.24 -16.12
CA LEU A 208 -9.02 -6.41 -15.94
C LEU A 208 -9.53 -5.90 -17.30
N ARG A 209 -10.31 -6.73 -18.00
CA ARG A 209 -10.78 -6.48 -19.39
C ARG A 209 -12.27 -6.21 -19.50
N ASP A 210 -12.98 -6.12 -18.39
CA ASP A 210 -14.41 -5.81 -18.37
C ASP A 210 -14.65 -4.45 -17.71
#